data_AF-A0A7D4T9H2-F1
#
_entry.id   AF-A0A7D4T9H2-F1
#
_cell.length_a   1.000
_cell.length_b   1.000
_cell.length_c   1.000
_cell.angle_alpha   90.00
_cell.angle_beta   90.00
_cell.angle_gamma   90.00
#
_symmetry.space_group_name_H-M   'P 1'
#
loop_
_entity.id
_entity.type
_entity.pdbx_description
1 polymer ?
#
loop_
_entity_poly.entity_id
_entity_poly.type
_entity_poly.pdbx_seq_one_letter_code
_entity_poly.pdbx_strand_id
1 'polypeptide(L)'
;MNQLEHVKQRLLNFAVLHPEIYQTNSASQLQDAANIPSIGYFPCPDLDGDGFLLGAETTCGNPYLPLSAYPDQTGFVPDPLNNSGAENCNGTGYCMGFVPQKISSREFYFAPAQRFYYVLDERFSFQNPNYVNNGVMRFAPLNPQVFETGEMPRLNLNGVGGYVFLIIDAGSDGLSAENANGDHYFVNQSNGLVYSETDDRVVGVTFSEWKRLMQIRSCRQLSRLNGVGPKYTEIDPLLPHWMNAYQPLTNAVGADWRQQCHD
;
A
#
# COMPACT_ATOMS: atom_id res chain seq x y z
N MET A 1 14.24 19.15 -6.99
CA MET A 1 13.61 17.81 -6.96
C MET A 1 12.11 18.04 -6.95
N ASN A 2 11.35 17.33 -7.80
CA ASN A 2 9.89 17.53 -7.92
C ASN A 2 9.20 17.12 -6.60
N GLN A 3 8.20 17.88 -6.14
CA GLN A 3 7.47 17.57 -4.89
C GLN A 3 6.77 16.22 -4.97
N LEU A 4 6.19 15.93 -6.14
CA LEU A 4 5.56 14.65 -6.49
C LEU A 4 6.51 13.44 -6.32
N GLU A 5 7.77 13.58 -6.75
CA GLU A 5 8.81 12.56 -6.55
C GLU A 5 9.24 12.45 -5.08
N HIS A 6 9.18 13.55 -4.31
CA HIS A 6 9.45 13.49 -2.87
C HIS A 6 8.40 12.67 -2.13
N VAL A 7 7.11 12.86 -2.47
CA VAL A 7 6.01 12.06 -1.93
C VAL A 7 6.20 10.58 -2.26
N LYS A 8 6.42 10.25 -3.55
CA LYS A 8 6.70 8.87 -4.00
C LYS A 8 7.85 8.25 -3.19
N GLN A 9 8.97 8.94 -3.03
CA GLN A 9 10.10 8.45 -2.24
C GLN A 9 9.78 8.27 -0.76
N ARG A 10 8.97 9.15 -0.16
CA ARG A 10 8.55 9.02 1.24
C ARG A 10 7.65 7.78 1.44
N LEU A 11 6.75 7.47 0.51
CA LEU A 11 5.89 6.29 0.58
C LEU A 11 6.71 5.00 0.38
N LEU A 12 7.63 5.00 -0.58
CA LEU A 12 8.58 3.88 -0.75
C LEU A 12 9.45 3.67 0.51
N ASN A 13 9.93 4.75 1.12
CA ASN A 13 10.65 4.67 2.38
C ASN A 13 9.77 4.11 3.50
N PHE A 14 8.49 4.49 3.59
CA PHE A 14 7.55 3.88 4.54
C PHE A 14 7.42 2.37 4.30
N ALA A 15 7.18 1.91 3.07
CA ALA A 15 7.02 0.49 2.78
C ALA A 15 8.30 -0.34 3.05
N VAL A 16 9.49 0.23 2.80
CA VAL A 16 10.80 -0.40 3.06
C VAL A 16 11.18 -0.38 4.54
N LEU A 17 10.89 0.72 5.22
CA LEU A 17 11.27 0.96 6.62
C LEU A 17 10.16 0.63 7.60
N HIS A 18 8.99 0.16 7.13
CA HIS A 18 7.87 -0.30 7.96
C HIS A 18 8.48 -1.19 9.04
N PRO A 19 8.54 -0.73 10.30
CA PRO A 19 9.34 -1.44 11.26
C PRO A 19 8.71 -2.79 11.51
N GLU A 20 9.49 -3.73 12.04
CA GLU A 20 8.93 -4.78 12.89
C GLU A 20 8.41 -4.08 14.16
N ILE A 21 7.33 -3.31 14.01
CA ILE A 21 6.59 -2.74 15.12
C ILE A 21 5.93 -3.95 15.76
N TYR A 22 6.54 -4.43 16.84
CA TYR A 22 5.89 -5.31 17.78
C TYR A 22 4.69 -4.55 18.34
N GLN A 23 3.57 -4.66 17.64
CA GLN A 23 2.29 -4.14 18.08
C GLN A 23 1.94 -4.83 19.39
N THR A 24 1.12 -4.18 20.21
CA THR A 24 0.50 -4.88 21.34
C THR A 24 -0.96 -5.16 21.01
N ASN A 25 -1.49 -6.25 21.55
CA ASN A 25 -2.93 -6.51 21.54
C ASN A 25 -3.65 -5.54 22.51
N SER A 26 -4.98 -5.62 22.58
CA SER A 26 -5.79 -4.81 23.50
C SER A 26 -5.52 -5.06 25.00
N ALA A 27 -4.75 -6.11 25.35
CA ALA A 27 -4.26 -6.40 26.68
C ALA A 27 -2.79 -5.93 26.91
N SER A 28 -2.25 -5.10 26.03
CA SER A 28 -0.87 -4.56 26.07
C SER A 28 0.23 -5.64 25.98
N GLN A 29 -0.07 -6.84 25.51
CA GLN A 29 0.91 -7.91 25.26
C GLN A 29 1.41 -7.81 23.82
N LEU A 30 2.70 -8.09 23.60
CA LEU A 30 3.27 -8.13 22.24
C LEU A 30 2.47 -9.12 21.36
N GLN A 31 2.16 -8.72 20.14
CA GLN A 31 1.50 -9.58 19.16
C GLN A 31 2.48 -10.60 18.57
N ASP A 32 1.96 -11.78 18.24
CA ASP A 32 2.70 -12.80 17.51
C ASP A 32 3.15 -12.30 16.14
N ALA A 33 4.27 -12.82 15.62
CA ALA A 33 4.85 -12.35 14.36
C ALA A 33 3.95 -12.58 13.13
N ALA A 34 2.97 -13.47 13.22
CA ALA A 34 1.94 -13.66 12.20
C ALA A 34 0.95 -12.48 12.09
N ASN A 35 0.94 -11.61 13.10
CA ASN A 35 0.07 -10.44 13.25
C ASN A 35 0.88 -9.13 13.19
N ILE A 36 2.12 -9.19 12.69
CA ILE A 36 2.96 -8.01 12.40
C ILE A 36 3.03 -7.87 10.87
N PRO A 37 2.79 -6.66 10.31
CA PRO A 37 2.89 -6.46 8.87
C PRO A 37 4.31 -6.72 8.35
N SER A 38 4.39 -7.42 7.21
CA SER A 38 5.58 -7.52 6.37
C SER A 38 6.09 -6.15 5.92
N ILE A 39 7.33 -6.10 5.44
CA ILE A 39 7.74 -5.02 4.52
C ILE A 39 6.80 -4.98 3.31
N GLY A 40 6.63 -3.78 2.74
CA GLY A 40 5.96 -3.59 1.46
C GLY A 40 4.54 -3.02 1.52
N TYR A 41 3.91 -2.96 2.68
CA TYR A 41 2.61 -2.28 2.81
C TYR A 41 2.75 -0.75 2.89
N PHE A 42 1.67 -0.08 2.49
CA PHE A 42 1.50 1.37 2.51
C PHE A 42 0.36 1.79 3.44
N PRO A 43 0.33 3.05 3.91
CA PRO A 43 -0.81 3.56 4.68
C PRO A 43 -2.08 3.58 3.85
N CYS A 44 -3.22 3.64 4.54
CA CYS A 44 -4.44 4.11 3.92
C CYS A 44 -4.30 5.56 3.44
N PRO A 45 -4.98 5.94 2.35
CA PRO A 45 -5.20 7.34 2.02
C PRO A 45 -6.00 8.09 3.09
N ASP A 46 -5.76 9.39 3.17
CA ASP A 46 -6.36 10.37 4.09
C ASP A 46 -7.53 11.02 3.36
N LEU A 47 -8.75 10.71 3.79
CA LEU A 47 -9.98 10.86 2.99
C LEU A 47 -10.57 12.26 3.09
N ASP A 48 -10.40 12.94 4.22
CA ASP A 48 -10.90 14.31 4.41
C ASP A 48 -9.83 15.39 4.26
N GLY A 49 -8.55 14.99 4.21
CA GLY A 49 -7.41 15.90 4.06
C GLY A 49 -7.05 16.63 5.35
N ASP A 50 -7.55 16.21 6.52
CA ASP A 50 -7.17 16.80 7.81
C ASP A 50 -5.74 16.41 8.24
N GLY A 51 -5.15 15.43 7.56
CA GLY A 51 -3.79 14.97 7.77
C GLY A 51 -3.65 13.80 8.75
N PHE A 52 -4.74 13.31 9.34
CA PHE A 52 -4.73 12.18 10.26
C PHE A 52 -5.23 10.90 9.56
N LEU A 53 -5.36 9.82 10.35
CA LEU A 53 -6.01 8.58 9.92
C LEU A 53 -6.92 8.14 11.06
N LEU A 54 -8.21 8.49 10.96
CA LEU A 54 -9.25 8.33 11.96
C LEU A 54 -10.47 7.60 11.37
N GLY A 55 -11.29 6.98 12.23
CA GLY A 55 -12.54 6.34 11.80
C GLY A 55 -12.36 5.38 10.60
N ALA A 56 -13.07 5.66 9.50
CA ALA A 56 -13.05 4.87 8.27
C ALA A 56 -11.66 4.75 7.61
N GLU A 57 -10.81 5.76 7.78
CA GLU A 57 -9.45 5.83 7.21
C GLU A 57 -8.52 4.80 7.86
N THR A 58 -8.85 4.36 9.08
CA THR A 58 -8.11 3.29 9.76
C THR A 58 -8.36 1.90 9.19
N THR A 59 -9.31 1.77 8.25
CA THR A 59 -9.69 0.50 7.61
C THR A 59 -10.02 0.66 6.11
N CYS A 60 -9.07 1.03 5.26
CA CYS A 60 -9.31 1.20 3.82
C CYS A 60 -9.40 -0.15 3.07
N GLY A 61 -10.59 -0.75 3.07
CA GLY A 61 -10.86 -1.97 2.30
C GLY A 61 -11.85 -1.75 1.18
N ASN A 62 -11.45 -2.04 -0.07
CA ASN A 62 -12.36 -2.13 -1.21
C ASN A 62 -11.92 -3.29 -2.11
N PRO A 63 -12.50 -4.49 -1.98
CA PRO A 63 -11.99 -5.69 -2.64
C PRO A 63 -12.27 -5.67 -4.14
N TYR A 64 -11.32 -6.11 -4.96
CA TYR A 64 -11.53 -6.22 -6.41
C TYR A 64 -12.52 -7.34 -6.75
N LEU A 65 -13.61 -6.99 -7.44
CA LEU A 65 -14.68 -7.90 -7.82
C LEU A 65 -14.74 -8.05 -9.36
N PRO A 66 -13.92 -8.92 -9.97
CA PRO A 66 -13.87 -9.08 -11.43
C PRO A 66 -15.16 -9.59 -12.06
N LEU A 67 -16.09 -10.13 -11.25
CA LEU A 67 -17.42 -10.60 -11.66
C LEU A 67 -18.55 -9.60 -11.32
N SER A 68 -18.21 -8.39 -10.86
CA SER A 68 -19.16 -7.30 -10.69
C SER A 68 -19.75 -6.89 -12.05
N ALA A 69 -20.97 -6.34 -12.05
CA ALA A 69 -21.53 -5.65 -13.21
C ALA A 69 -20.69 -4.43 -13.63
N TYR A 70 -19.88 -3.91 -12.68
CA TYR A 70 -18.93 -2.85 -12.86
C TYR A 70 -17.63 -3.25 -12.12
N PRO A 71 -16.68 -3.93 -12.78
CA PRO A 71 -15.47 -4.44 -12.13
C PRO A 71 -14.43 -3.32 -11.90
N ASP A 72 -14.31 -2.40 -12.84
CA ASP A 72 -13.47 -1.18 -12.78
C ASP A 72 -13.91 -0.23 -11.65
N GLN A 73 -15.08 -0.50 -11.06
CA GLN A 73 -15.67 0.21 -9.93
C GLN A 73 -15.33 -0.42 -8.57
N THR A 74 -14.35 -1.32 -8.50
CA THR A 74 -13.98 -2.06 -7.28
C THR A 74 -12.46 -2.25 -7.20
N GLY A 75 -11.92 -2.65 -6.04
CA GLY A 75 -10.51 -3.08 -5.94
C GLY A 75 -9.45 -2.02 -5.69
N PHE A 76 -9.84 -0.74 -5.65
CA PHE A 76 -8.92 0.37 -5.45
C PHE A 76 -9.50 1.32 -4.43
N VAL A 77 -8.78 2.40 -4.17
CA VAL A 77 -9.19 3.41 -3.19
C VAL A 77 -9.43 4.73 -4.02
N PRO A 78 -10.67 5.03 -4.57
CA PRO A 78 -11.03 6.26 -5.35
C PRO A 78 -12.22 7.23 -4.86
N ASP A 79 -12.25 8.58 -5.01
CA ASP A 79 -12.75 9.60 -4.00
C ASP A 79 -14.10 10.36 -4.26
N PRO A 80 -14.30 11.62 -3.82
CA PRO A 80 -15.13 12.02 -2.66
C PRO A 80 -16.58 12.37 -3.01
N LEU A 81 -16.96 12.30 -4.29
CA LEU A 81 -18.08 13.08 -4.83
C LEU A 81 -19.49 12.52 -4.53
N ASN A 82 -19.59 11.47 -3.73
CA ASN A 82 -20.83 11.04 -3.11
C ASN A 82 -20.96 11.61 -1.69
N ASN A 83 -21.96 12.48 -1.48
CA ASN A 83 -22.38 13.07 -0.20
C ASN A 83 -22.82 12.07 0.90
N SER A 84 -22.48 10.79 0.75
CA SER A 84 -22.76 9.68 1.68
C SER A 84 -21.49 8.86 2.01
N GLY A 85 -20.29 9.37 1.69
CA GLY A 85 -19.01 8.67 1.86
C GLY A 85 -18.25 8.97 3.17
N ALA A 86 -18.70 9.94 3.97
CA ALA A 86 -17.95 10.46 5.14
C ALA A 86 -17.72 9.45 6.30
N GLU A 87 -18.22 8.21 6.22
CA GLU A 87 -18.29 7.31 7.38
C GLU A 87 -17.80 5.87 7.16
N ASN A 88 -17.57 5.38 5.92
CA ASN A 88 -17.29 3.94 5.72
C ASN A 88 -16.68 3.51 4.37
N CYS A 89 -15.35 3.47 4.30
CA CYS A 89 -14.60 2.69 3.30
C CYS A 89 -14.55 1.19 3.67
N ASN A 90 -15.74 0.63 3.87
CA ASN A 90 -16.03 -0.73 4.32
C ASN A 90 -16.13 -1.75 3.17
N GLY A 91 -15.80 -1.34 1.94
CA GLY A 91 -15.87 -2.18 0.75
C GLY A 91 -17.18 -2.14 -0.03
N THR A 92 -18.09 -1.20 0.26
CA THR A 92 -19.35 -1.02 -0.51
C THR A 92 -19.35 0.17 -1.47
N GLY A 93 -18.23 0.87 -1.65
CA GLY A 93 -18.11 2.02 -2.55
C GLY A 93 -16.66 2.50 -2.72
N TYR A 94 -16.48 3.55 -3.51
CA TYR A 94 -15.20 4.21 -3.78
C TYR A 94 -14.75 5.09 -2.59
N CYS A 95 -13.44 5.09 -2.25
CA CYS A 95 -12.78 6.19 -1.48
C CYS A 95 -11.31 6.44 -1.93
N MET A 96 -10.80 7.56 -2.51
CA MET A 96 -9.33 7.91 -2.56
C MET A 96 -9.12 8.76 -1.32
N GLY A 97 -7.87 9.04 -1.04
CA GLY A 97 -7.55 10.17 -0.19
C GLY A 97 -6.52 11.07 -0.82
N PHE A 98 -6.32 12.17 -0.13
CA PHE A 98 -5.07 12.90 -0.14
C PHE A 98 -3.93 12.02 0.38
N VAL A 99 -2.71 12.47 0.13
CA VAL A 99 -1.53 11.84 0.71
C VAL A 99 -1.49 12.18 2.22
N PRO A 100 -1.57 11.20 3.15
CA PRO A 100 -1.74 11.48 4.58
C PRO A 100 -0.67 12.38 5.16
N GLN A 101 -1.03 13.57 5.65
CA GLN A 101 -0.02 14.50 6.17
C GLN A 101 0.71 13.93 7.40
N LYS A 102 0.07 13.05 8.19
CA LYS A 102 0.63 12.42 9.39
C LYS A 102 0.11 11.00 9.61
N ILE A 103 1.04 10.07 9.88
CA ILE A 103 0.71 8.69 10.28
C ILE A 103 0.98 8.50 11.79
N SER A 104 -0.02 8.03 12.53
CA SER A 104 -0.03 7.97 14.01
C SER A 104 0.88 6.91 14.64
N SER A 105 1.43 5.97 13.86
CA SER A 105 2.35 4.92 14.34
C SER A 105 3.79 5.39 14.62
N ARG A 106 4.00 6.72 14.66
CA ARG A 106 5.18 7.49 15.15
C ARG A 106 6.35 7.63 14.16
N GLU A 107 6.61 8.79 13.57
CA GLU A 107 5.69 9.75 12.92
C GLU A 107 6.32 10.07 11.55
N PHE A 108 5.52 10.26 10.51
CA PHE A 108 6.02 10.62 9.17
C PHE A 108 5.12 11.65 8.52
N TYR A 109 5.73 12.61 7.81
CA TYR A 109 5.04 13.74 7.20
C TYR A 109 5.07 13.68 5.68
N PHE A 110 3.91 13.91 5.06
CA PHE A 110 3.76 14.02 3.61
C PHE A 110 3.24 15.42 3.21
N ALA A 111 2.85 15.58 1.95
CA ALA A 111 2.58 16.87 1.33
C ALA A 111 1.41 17.62 2.00
N PRO A 112 1.33 18.96 1.88
CA PRO A 112 0.14 19.69 2.33
C PRO A 112 -1.11 19.16 1.63
N ALA A 113 -2.19 19.07 2.40
CA ALA A 113 -3.51 18.65 1.95
C ALA A 113 -3.98 19.42 0.70
N GLN A 114 -4.92 18.82 -0.03
CA GLN A 114 -5.60 19.36 -1.22
C GLN A 114 -4.83 19.34 -2.55
N ARG A 115 -3.49 19.33 -2.59
CA ARG A 115 -2.74 19.30 -3.87
C ARG A 115 -2.46 17.90 -4.42
N PHE A 116 -2.19 16.93 -3.55
CA PHE A 116 -1.73 15.60 -3.95
C PHE A 116 -2.73 14.52 -3.55
N TYR A 117 -3.21 13.78 -4.54
CA TYR A 117 -4.09 12.63 -4.39
C TYR A 117 -3.27 11.34 -4.39
N TYR A 118 -3.78 10.33 -3.69
CA TYR A 118 -3.11 9.06 -3.46
C TYR A 118 -4.06 7.89 -3.76
N VAL A 119 -3.69 7.08 -4.75
CA VAL A 119 -4.44 5.90 -5.17
C VAL A 119 -3.59 4.65 -4.93
N LEU A 120 -4.15 3.66 -4.26
CA LEU A 120 -3.48 2.44 -3.81
C LEU A 120 -4.20 1.19 -4.33
N ASP A 121 -3.45 0.20 -4.83
CA ASP A 121 -3.92 -1.17 -5.02
C ASP A 121 -4.17 -1.76 -3.63
N GLU A 122 -5.43 -2.05 -3.31
CA GLU A 122 -5.93 -2.22 -1.95
C GLU A 122 -5.20 -3.35 -1.19
N ARG A 123 -4.74 -4.37 -1.93
CA ARG A 123 -3.93 -5.50 -1.43
C ARG A 123 -2.64 -5.05 -0.73
N PHE A 124 -2.12 -3.87 -1.07
CA PHE A 124 -0.89 -3.31 -0.50
C PHE A 124 -1.12 -2.37 0.68
N SER A 125 -2.36 -2.16 1.13
CA SER A 125 -2.64 -1.43 2.38
C SER A 125 -2.34 -2.30 3.60
N PHE A 126 -1.69 -1.73 4.63
CA PHE A 126 -1.56 -2.43 5.93
C PHE A 126 -2.88 -2.46 6.73
N GLN A 127 -3.91 -1.77 6.29
CA GLN A 127 -5.17 -1.55 7.03
C GLN A 127 -6.40 -1.99 6.25
N ASN A 128 -6.29 -3.01 5.39
CA ASN A 128 -7.41 -3.46 4.57
C ASN A 128 -8.15 -4.67 5.18
N PRO A 129 -9.36 -4.54 5.77
CA PRO A 129 -10.06 -5.63 6.45
C PRO A 129 -10.50 -6.81 5.57
N ASN A 130 -10.48 -6.69 4.23
CA ASN A 130 -10.80 -7.80 3.31
C ASN A 130 -9.60 -8.75 3.12
N TYR A 131 -8.39 -8.21 3.30
CA TYR A 131 -7.12 -8.91 3.12
C TYR A 131 -6.36 -9.07 4.45
N VAL A 132 -6.71 -8.27 5.46
CA VAL A 132 -6.30 -8.37 6.86
C VAL A 132 -7.44 -9.00 7.64
N ASN A 133 -7.32 -10.28 7.99
CA ASN A 133 -8.42 -11.00 8.66
C ASN A 133 -8.63 -10.46 10.09
N ASN A 134 -9.61 -9.58 10.30
CA ASN A 134 -9.89 -8.91 11.57
C ASN A 134 -10.13 -9.85 12.78
N GLY A 135 -10.47 -11.13 12.57
CA GLY A 135 -10.57 -12.11 13.65
C GLY A 135 -9.22 -12.66 14.15
N VAL A 136 -8.15 -12.47 13.38
CA VAL A 136 -6.82 -13.07 13.63
C VAL A 136 -5.65 -12.12 13.33
N MET A 137 -5.91 -10.89 12.87
CA MET A 137 -4.94 -9.86 12.45
C MET A 137 -3.88 -10.32 11.41
N ARG A 138 -4.22 -11.31 10.57
CA ARG A 138 -3.34 -11.82 9.52
C ARG A 138 -3.41 -10.95 8.28
N PHE A 139 -2.31 -10.33 7.88
CA PHE A 139 -2.19 -9.57 6.64
C PHE A 139 -2.05 -10.51 5.42
N ALA A 140 -2.63 -10.15 4.28
CA ALA A 140 -2.56 -10.97 3.06
C ALA A 140 -1.12 -11.06 2.53
N PRO A 141 -0.58 -12.26 2.25
CA PRO A 141 0.81 -12.42 1.87
C PRO A 141 1.11 -11.69 0.55
N LEU A 142 1.85 -10.59 0.64
CA LEU A 142 2.45 -9.90 -0.51
C LEU A 142 3.61 -10.73 -1.07
N ASN A 143 3.27 -11.88 -1.66
CA ASN A 143 4.20 -12.85 -2.20
C ASN A 143 4.90 -12.26 -3.45
N PRO A 144 6.24 -12.15 -3.44
CA PRO A 144 7.02 -11.54 -4.50
C PRO A 144 7.09 -12.38 -5.77
N GLN A 145 6.82 -13.69 -5.71
CA GLN A 145 6.84 -14.58 -6.88
C GLN A 145 5.51 -14.56 -7.61
N VAL A 146 4.40 -14.75 -6.89
CA VAL A 146 3.05 -14.83 -7.45
C VAL A 146 2.07 -14.28 -6.41
N PHE A 147 1.22 -13.32 -6.77
CA PHE A 147 0.08 -12.90 -5.93
C PHE A 147 -0.85 -14.09 -5.66
N GLU A 148 -1.64 -14.10 -4.59
CA GLU A 148 -2.54 -15.24 -4.31
C GLU A 148 -3.55 -15.54 -5.43
N THR A 149 -3.90 -14.54 -6.26
CA THR A 149 -4.74 -14.71 -7.46
C THR A 149 -3.94 -14.90 -8.77
N GLY A 150 -2.62 -14.75 -8.75
CA GLY A 150 -1.75 -14.72 -9.94
C GLY A 150 -1.76 -13.39 -10.71
N GLU A 151 -2.51 -12.40 -10.24
CA GLU A 151 -2.80 -11.17 -11.00
C GLU A 151 -1.95 -9.99 -10.56
N MET A 152 -1.31 -9.31 -11.52
CA MET A 152 -0.55 -8.08 -11.28
C MET A 152 -1.41 -6.96 -10.66
N PRO A 153 -0.80 -5.89 -10.11
CA PRO A 153 -1.54 -4.71 -9.70
C PRO A 153 -2.36 -4.12 -10.85
N ARG A 154 -3.63 -3.76 -10.62
CA ARG A 154 -4.51 -3.38 -11.73
C ARG A 154 -4.40 -1.91 -12.11
N LEU A 155 -3.97 -1.05 -11.19
CA LEU A 155 -3.76 0.37 -11.48
C LEU A 155 -2.94 0.53 -12.75
N ASN A 156 -3.50 1.31 -13.66
CA ASN A 156 -3.00 1.55 -14.99
C ASN A 156 -2.67 3.04 -15.12
N LEU A 157 -1.54 3.35 -15.76
CA LEU A 157 -1.15 4.71 -16.09
C LEU A 157 -0.79 4.78 -17.58
N ASN A 158 -1.47 5.64 -18.33
CA ASN A 158 -1.26 5.83 -19.77
C ASN A 158 -1.31 4.51 -20.58
N GLY A 159 -2.21 3.60 -20.22
CA GLY A 159 -2.35 2.28 -20.84
C GLY A 159 -1.44 1.20 -20.25
N VAL A 160 -0.46 1.55 -19.40
CA VAL A 160 0.48 0.61 -18.77
C VAL A 160 -0.06 0.15 -17.41
N GLY A 161 -0.40 -1.12 -17.26
CA GLY A 161 -0.82 -1.72 -15.98
C GLY A 161 0.34 -2.10 -15.06
N GLY A 162 0.02 -2.59 -13.85
CA GLY A 162 1.02 -3.12 -12.91
C GLY A 162 1.53 -2.11 -11.89
N TYR A 163 0.81 -1.02 -11.63
CA TYR A 163 1.15 -0.05 -10.60
C TYR A 163 0.61 -0.44 -9.22
N VAL A 164 1.47 -0.40 -8.20
CA VAL A 164 1.11 -0.65 -6.80
C VAL A 164 0.40 0.56 -6.20
N PHE A 165 0.89 1.76 -6.52
CA PHE A 165 0.23 3.00 -6.18
C PHE A 165 0.54 4.10 -7.20
N LEU A 166 -0.31 5.12 -7.22
CA LEU A 166 -0.17 6.35 -7.97
C LEU A 166 -0.27 7.56 -7.03
N ILE A 167 0.46 8.62 -7.35
CA ILE A 167 0.32 9.95 -6.75
C ILE A 167 0.02 10.92 -7.89
N ILE A 168 -1.01 11.73 -7.70
CA ILE A 168 -1.46 12.71 -8.69
C ILE A 168 -1.24 14.10 -8.09
N ASP A 169 -0.40 14.91 -8.74
CA ASP A 169 -0.32 16.36 -8.53
C ASP A 169 -1.39 16.99 -9.42
N ALA A 170 -2.53 17.33 -8.81
CA ALA A 170 -3.74 17.79 -9.50
C ALA A 170 -3.83 19.32 -9.57
N GLY A 171 -2.67 20.00 -9.54
CA GLY A 171 -2.59 21.43 -9.74
C GLY A 171 -3.33 22.25 -8.69
N SER A 172 -4.28 23.08 -9.15
CA SER A 172 -5.05 24.01 -8.32
C SER A 172 -6.57 24.00 -8.54
N ASP A 173 -7.01 23.36 -9.62
CA ASP A 173 -8.39 23.11 -10.01
C ASP A 173 -8.90 21.72 -9.60
N GLY A 174 -8.00 20.83 -9.18
CA GLY A 174 -8.31 19.47 -8.73
C GLY A 174 -8.20 18.46 -9.87
N LEU A 175 -8.62 17.22 -9.61
CA LEU A 175 -8.46 16.14 -10.59
C LEU A 175 -9.25 16.41 -11.87
N SER A 176 -8.61 16.14 -13.01
CA SER A 176 -9.25 16.13 -14.31
C SER A 176 -10.35 15.05 -14.38
N ALA A 177 -11.31 15.22 -15.29
CA ALA A 177 -12.44 14.29 -15.43
C ALA A 177 -11.98 12.84 -15.71
N GLU A 178 -10.85 12.67 -16.39
CA GLU A 178 -10.24 11.37 -16.69
C GLU A 178 -9.67 10.67 -15.45
N ASN A 179 -9.13 11.38 -14.47
CA ASN A 179 -8.61 10.80 -13.22
C ASN A 179 -9.60 10.85 -12.05
N ALA A 180 -10.62 11.71 -12.12
CA ALA A 180 -11.67 11.85 -11.10
C ALA A 180 -12.80 10.81 -11.24
N ASN A 181 -12.83 10.02 -12.32
CA ASN A 181 -13.89 9.06 -12.61
C ASN A 181 -13.92 7.84 -11.65
N GLY A 182 -12.83 7.60 -10.92
CA GLY A 182 -12.68 6.54 -9.93
C GLY A 182 -12.48 5.13 -10.48
N ASP A 183 -12.14 4.96 -11.77
CA ASP A 183 -11.71 3.68 -12.31
C ASP A 183 -10.21 3.40 -12.06
N HIS A 184 -9.67 2.31 -12.63
CA HIS A 184 -8.23 1.98 -12.51
C HIS A 184 -7.36 2.52 -13.66
N TYR A 185 -7.89 3.35 -14.56
CA TYR A 185 -7.26 3.86 -15.79
C TYR A 185 -6.85 5.34 -15.69
N PHE A 186 -5.72 5.59 -15.03
CA PHE A 186 -5.21 6.95 -14.85
C PHE A 186 -4.42 7.45 -16.06
N VAL A 187 -4.43 8.77 -16.25
CA VAL A 187 -3.70 9.47 -17.31
C VAL A 187 -2.79 10.55 -16.73
N ASN A 188 -1.53 10.59 -17.20
CA ASN A 188 -0.64 11.72 -16.98
C ASN A 188 -0.78 12.66 -18.18
N GLN A 189 -1.50 13.76 -17.98
CA GLN A 189 -1.82 14.74 -19.01
C GLN A 189 -0.64 15.68 -19.30
N SER A 190 0.23 15.86 -18.30
CA SER A 190 1.46 16.65 -18.43
C SER A 190 2.41 16.03 -19.47
N ASN A 191 2.56 16.70 -20.61
CA ASN A 191 3.53 16.36 -21.66
C ASN A 191 5.01 16.52 -21.23
N GLY A 192 5.29 16.98 -20.00
CA GLY A 192 6.63 17.08 -19.41
C GLY A 192 7.49 18.23 -19.95
N LEU A 193 7.02 18.95 -20.97
CA LEU A 193 7.73 20.07 -21.62
C LEU A 193 7.14 21.44 -21.25
N VAL A 194 5.86 21.49 -20.90
CA VAL A 194 5.16 22.68 -20.40
C VAL A 194 4.58 22.35 -19.03
N TYR A 195 4.78 23.24 -18.05
CA TYR A 195 4.08 23.15 -16.77
C TYR A 195 2.72 23.86 -16.93
N SER A 196 1.67 23.06 -16.83
CA SER A 196 0.28 23.52 -16.70
C SER A 196 -0.15 23.30 -15.25
N GLU A 197 -0.89 24.25 -14.68
CA GLU A 197 -1.47 24.11 -13.33
C GLU A 197 -2.86 23.45 -13.35
N THR A 198 -3.29 22.98 -14.51
CA THR A 198 -4.57 22.30 -14.77
C THR A 198 -4.41 20.92 -15.42
N ASP A 199 -3.17 20.45 -15.63
CA ASP A 199 -2.90 19.13 -16.21
C ASP A 199 -2.47 18.18 -15.09
N ASP A 200 -3.21 17.08 -14.89
CA ASP A 200 -2.86 16.09 -13.87
C ASP A 200 -1.48 15.48 -14.16
N ARG A 201 -0.60 15.55 -13.16
CA ARG A 201 0.76 15.00 -13.24
C ARG A 201 0.83 13.77 -12.35
N VAL A 202 0.86 12.60 -12.96
CA VAL A 202 0.85 11.32 -12.23
C VAL A 202 2.25 10.70 -12.19
N VAL A 203 2.69 10.29 -11.01
CA VAL A 203 3.80 9.33 -10.85
C VAL A 203 3.29 8.07 -10.17
N GLY A 204 3.88 6.93 -10.49
CA GLY A 204 3.52 5.66 -9.88
C GLY A 204 4.73 4.85 -9.46
N VAL A 205 4.48 3.82 -8.66
CA VAL A 205 5.42 2.72 -8.40
C VAL A 205 4.90 1.47 -9.05
N THR A 206 5.69 0.87 -9.94
CA THR A 206 5.34 -0.42 -10.54
C THR A 206 5.62 -1.57 -9.58
N PHE A 207 4.97 -2.71 -9.79
CA PHE A 207 5.22 -3.92 -8.99
C PHE A 207 6.69 -4.35 -9.02
N SER A 208 7.38 -4.19 -10.16
CA SER A 208 8.80 -4.53 -10.30
C SER A 208 9.70 -3.55 -9.52
N GLU A 209 9.38 -2.26 -9.50
CA GLU A 209 10.06 -1.27 -8.67
C GLU A 209 9.87 -1.57 -7.17
N TRP A 210 8.62 -1.79 -6.74
CA TRP A 210 8.28 -2.18 -5.38
C TRP A 210 8.99 -3.47 -4.95
N LYS A 211 8.89 -4.54 -5.74
CA LYS A 211 9.48 -5.86 -5.45
C LYS A 211 10.98 -5.75 -5.27
N ARG A 212 11.66 -5.02 -6.16
CA ARG A 212 13.11 -4.80 -6.09
C ARG A 212 13.53 -4.10 -4.80
N LEU A 213 12.78 -3.10 -4.35
CA LEU A 213 13.06 -2.39 -3.10
C LEU A 213 12.85 -3.28 -1.87
N MET A 214 11.80 -4.10 -1.87
CA MET A 214 11.56 -5.09 -0.80
C MET A 214 12.60 -6.20 -0.78
N GLN A 215 13.04 -6.70 -1.93
CA GLN A 215 14.17 -7.64 -2.03
C GLN A 215 15.45 -7.04 -1.43
N ILE A 216 15.84 -5.82 -1.84
CA ILE A 216 17.02 -5.12 -1.29
C ILE A 216 16.92 -4.98 0.24
N ARG A 217 15.72 -4.70 0.76
CA ARG A 217 15.47 -4.62 2.21
C ARG A 217 15.61 -5.96 2.91
N SER A 218 15.00 -7.02 2.37
CA SER A 218 15.07 -8.40 2.89
C SER A 218 16.53 -8.88 2.95
N CYS A 219 17.28 -8.75 1.86
CA CYS A 219 18.64 -9.30 1.78
C CYS A 219 19.62 -8.56 2.70
N ARG A 220 19.41 -7.25 2.94
CA ARG A 220 20.12 -6.49 3.98
C ARG A 220 19.77 -6.91 5.41
N GLN A 221 18.79 -7.79 5.61
CA GLN A 221 18.44 -8.37 6.90
C GLN A 221 18.80 -9.85 7.01
N LEU A 222 19.24 -10.51 5.92
CA LEU A 222 19.43 -11.96 5.87
C LEU A 222 20.34 -12.50 6.99
N SER A 223 21.44 -11.80 7.33
CA SER A 223 22.31 -12.19 8.44
C SER A 223 21.61 -12.15 9.81
N ARG A 224 20.69 -11.21 10.03
CA ARG A 224 19.86 -11.18 11.26
C ARG A 224 18.83 -12.31 11.23
N LEU A 225 18.12 -12.48 10.11
CA LEU A 225 17.07 -13.48 9.94
C LEU A 225 17.59 -14.92 10.13
N ASN A 226 18.78 -15.21 9.60
CA ASN A 226 19.42 -16.52 9.67
C ASN A 226 20.34 -16.70 10.90
N GLY A 227 20.30 -15.80 11.90
CA GLY A 227 21.13 -15.93 13.11
C GLY A 227 22.65 -15.87 12.88
N VAL A 228 23.10 -15.28 11.76
CA VAL A 228 24.51 -15.28 11.37
C VAL A 228 25.28 -14.20 12.14
N GLY A 229 25.89 -14.64 13.25
CA GLY A 229 26.82 -13.85 14.05
C GLY A 229 26.45 -13.82 15.53
N PRO A 230 27.37 -13.37 16.41
CA PRO A 230 27.26 -13.52 17.87
C PRO A 230 26.17 -12.66 18.54
N LYS A 231 25.32 -11.97 17.76
CA LYS A 231 24.30 -11.03 18.23
C LYS A 231 22.89 -11.35 17.74
N TYR A 232 22.72 -12.37 16.89
CA TYR A 232 21.44 -12.68 16.25
C TYR A 232 21.03 -14.10 16.57
N THR A 233 19.78 -14.27 16.99
CA THR A 233 19.09 -15.56 16.99
C THR A 233 18.36 -15.67 15.66
N GLU A 234 18.43 -16.84 15.01
CA GLU A 234 17.63 -17.11 13.81
C GLU A 234 16.13 -16.98 14.09
N ILE A 235 15.40 -16.38 13.15
CA ILE A 235 13.94 -16.56 13.09
C ILE A 235 13.72 -17.97 12.53
N ASP A 236 13.23 -18.88 13.37
CA ASP A 236 12.98 -20.28 13.02
C ASP A 236 12.23 -20.38 11.68
N PRO A 237 12.77 -21.11 10.67
CA PRO A 237 12.16 -21.22 9.35
C PRO A 237 10.81 -21.96 9.36
N LEU A 238 10.45 -22.65 10.44
CA LEU A 238 9.18 -23.31 10.64
C LEU A 238 8.11 -22.43 11.32
N LEU A 239 8.49 -21.27 11.87
CA LEU A 239 7.52 -20.34 12.44
C LEU A 239 6.68 -19.66 11.34
N PRO A 240 5.37 -19.44 11.59
CA PRO A 240 4.54 -18.59 10.74
C PRO A 240 5.09 -17.17 10.71
N HIS A 241 5.76 -16.81 9.61
CA HIS A 241 6.46 -15.54 9.44
C HIS A 241 6.51 -15.18 7.95
N TRP A 242 6.30 -13.91 7.63
CA TRP A 242 6.24 -13.41 6.25
C TRP A 242 7.57 -13.51 5.49
N MET A 243 8.72 -13.48 6.19
CA MET A 243 10.02 -13.81 5.58
C MET A 243 10.16 -15.28 5.13
N ASN A 244 9.41 -16.20 5.73
CA ASN A 244 9.44 -17.63 5.41
C ASN A 244 8.48 -17.95 4.25
N ALA A 245 8.64 -19.11 3.62
CA ALA A 245 7.82 -19.52 2.47
C ALA A 245 6.32 -19.59 2.80
N TYR A 246 5.47 -19.21 1.84
CA TYR A 246 4.01 -19.39 1.94
C TYR A 246 3.65 -20.88 2.06
N GLN A 247 2.82 -21.21 3.06
CA GLN A 247 2.27 -22.56 3.22
C GLN A 247 0.82 -22.45 3.71
N PRO A 248 -0.21 -22.81 2.91
CA PRO A 248 -1.62 -22.53 3.24
C PRO A 248 -2.11 -23.01 4.61
N LEU A 249 -1.56 -24.11 5.13
CA LEU A 249 -1.98 -24.73 6.39
C LEU A 249 -1.16 -24.28 7.61
N THR A 250 0.08 -23.85 7.40
CA THR A 250 1.11 -23.71 8.45
C THR A 250 1.77 -22.34 8.46
N ASN A 251 1.85 -21.64 7.32
CA ASN A 251 2.36 -20.29 7.19
C ASN A 251 1.59 -19.52 6.09
N ALA A 252 0.28 -19.31 6.29
CA ALA A 252 -0.57 -18.59 5.34
C ALA A 252 -0.23 -17.08 5.21
N VAL A 253 0.68 -16.56 6.04
CA VAL A 253 1.23 -15.18 5.94
C VAL A 253 2.61 -15.14 5.28
N GLY A 254 3.16 -16.30 4.90
CA GLY A 254 4.47 -16.42 4.28
C GLY A 254 4.53 -15.73 2.92
N ALA A 255 5.62 -15.01 2.67
CA ALA A 255 5.88 -14.33 1.41
C ALA A 255 7.31 -14.63 0.90
N ASP A 256 7.97 -15.67 1.41
CA ASP A 256 9.20 -16.26 0.85
C ASP A 256 10.40 -15.30 0.68
N TRP A 257 10.36 -14.11 1.28
CA TRP A 257 11.37 -13.06 1.11
C TRP A 257 12.81 -13.49 1.44
N ARG A 258 12.99 -14.55 2.24
CA ARG A 258 14.29 -15.16 2.54
C ARG A 258 14.94 -15.85 1.32
N GLN A 259 14.15 -16.49 0.45
CA GLN A 259 14.67 -17.18 -0.74
C GLN A 259 14.89 -16.23 -1.93
N GLN A 260 14.32 -15.02 -1.88
CA GLN A 260 14.42 -14.00 -2.92
C GLN A 260 15.78 -13.29 -3.00
N CYS A 261 16.74 -13.70 -2.17
CA CYS A 261 18.09 -13.19 -2.13
C CYS A 261 19.01 -14.09 -2.95
N HIS A 262 19.31 -13.62 -4.16
CA HIS A 262 20.36 -14.18 -5.01
C HIS A 262 21.50 -13.16 -5.09
N ASP A 263 22.74 -13.68 -5.10
CA ASP A 263 23.99 -12.91 -5.19
C ASP A 263 24.18 -12.25 -6.57
#